data_AF-A0A9P0M9N9-F1
#
_entry.id   AF-A0A9P0M9N9-F1
#
_cell.length_a   1.000
_cell.length_b   1.000
_cell.length_c   1.000
_cell.angle_alpha   90.00
_cell.angle_beta   90.00
_cell.angle_gamma   90.00
#
_symmetry.space_group_name_H-M   'P 1'
#
loop_
_entity.id
_entity.type
_entity.pdbx_description
1 polymer ?
#
loop_
_entity_poly.entity_id
_entity_poly.type
_entity_poly.pdbx_seq_one_letter_code
_entity_poly.pdbx_strand_id
1 'polypeptide(L)'
;MYYVEKRRLKNKETQSLIKSIQYCQSIGFKNDDILWCPMLLTQHPLTVEHHYLAMKEGGFSNIEPIILARAIHFMKKEVLNLKKCAIIMDKTDVARSLVEHIENKEIAEKVYERHDDYTPWNIVHMNILKSFLKWRLNAGEDDIVKLFTVHRMIINKSFRIIQENIAIAEELGFNSDKILKNGFLLNNYPTYARTILEDFSNLAGADMKRAIKHHPKLLTRPPRNIIKIYGI
;
A
#
# COMPACT_ATOMS: atom_id res chain seq x y z
N MET A 1 26.90 -18.08 6.26
CA MET A 1 26.24 -18.92 5.22
C MET A 1 24.98 -19.63 5.71
N TYR A 2 24.96 -20.22 6.92
CA TYR A 2 23.79 -20.91 7.51
C TYR A 2 22.48 -20.09 7.51
N TYR A 3 22.59 -18.77 7.67
CA TYR A 3 21.45 -17.84 7.78
C TYR A 3 20.72 -17.59 6.44
N VAL A 4 21.46 -17.60 5.33
CA VAL A 4 20.95 -17.33 3.97
C VAL A 4 20.16 -18.53 3.44
N GLU A 5 20.59 -19.74 3.79
CA GLU A 5 19.95 -21.01 3.46
C GLU A 5 18.61 -21.20 4.18
N LYS A 6 18.58 -21.04 5.51
CA LYS A 6 17.39 -21.32 6.34
C LYS A 6 16.22 -20.37 6.08
N ARG A 7 16.50 -19.17 5.56
CA ARG A 7 15.49 -18.11 5.31
C ARG A 7 15.14 -17.91 3.83
N ARG A 8 15.58 -18.82 2.94
CA ARG A 8 15.32 -18.77 1.47
C ARG A 8 15.79 -17.48 0.79
N LEU A 9 16.73 -16.74 1.39
CA LEU A 9 17.26 -15.50 0.82
C LEU A 9 18.17 -15.77 -0.39
N LYS A 10 18.70 -16.98 -0.52
CA LYS A 10 19.50 -17.41 -1.69
C LYS A 10 18.76 -17.28 -3.03
N ASN A 11 17.42 -17.33 -3.00
CA ASN A 11 16.60 -17.33 -4.21
C ASN A 11 16.11 -15.92 -4.59
N LYS A 12 16.51 -14.88 -3.85
CA LYS A 12 16.15 -13.50 -4.17
C LYS A 12 17.22 -12.85 -5.03
N GLU A 13 16.76 -12.11 -6.03
CA GLU A 13 17.61 -11.23 -6.83
C GLU A 13 18.32 -10.21 -5.93
N THR A 14 19.64 -10.09 -6.09
CA THR A 14 20.50 -9.19 -5.29
C THR A 14 19.97 -7.76 -5.28
N GLN A 15 19.51 -7.26 -6.44
CA GLN A 15 18.94 -5.91 -6.55
C GLN A 15 17.66 -5.73 -5.72
N SER A 16 16.82 -6.75 -5.61
CA SER A 16 15.64 -6.69 -4.74
C SER A 16 16.02 -6.64 -3.27
N LEU A 17 17.07 -7.36 -2.86
CA LEU A 17 17.57 -7.33 -1.48
C LEU A 17 18.16 -5.96 -1.13
N ILE A 18 18.95 -5.37 -2.03
CA ILE A 18 19.51 -4.03 -1.86
C ILE A 18 18.38 -3.01 -1.66
N LYS A 19 17.36 -3.03 -2.52
CA LYS A 19 16.19 -2.13 -2.38
C LYS A 19 15.43 -2.33 -1.06
N SER A 20 15.25 -3.59 -0.62
CA SER A 20 14.63 -3.88 0.68
C SER A 20 15.44 -3.31 1.85
N ILE A 21 16.77 -3.46 1.82
CA ILE A 21 17.66 -2.95 2.86
C ILE A 21 17.64 -1.42 2.88
N GLN A 22 17.79 -0.78 1.70
CA GLN A 22 17.73 0.67 1.56
C GLN A 22 16.42 1.24 2.07
N TYR A 23 15.29 0.59 1.78
CA TYR A 23 13.99 0.99 2.33
C TYR A 23 13.93 0.84 3.86
N CYS A 24 14.41 -0.27 4.42
CA CYS A 24 14.43 -0.46 5.87
C CYS A 24 15.29 0.61 6.57
N GLN A 25 16.41 0.99 5.96
CA GLN A 25 17.27 2.07 6.45
C GLN A 25 16.58 3.44 6.36
N SER A 26 15.84 3.72 5.28
CA SER A 26 15.16 5.01 5.12
C SER A 26 14.03 5.24 6.13
N ILE A 27 13.43 4.16 6.65
CA ILE A 27 12.45 4.22 7.75
C ILE A 27 13.09 4.15 9.15
N GLY A 28 14.43 4.15 9.23
CA GLY A 28 15.19 4.29 10.47
C GLY A 28 15.72 3.01 11.10
N PHE A 29 15.60 1.84 10.44
CA PHE A 29 16.17 0.60 10.98
C PHE A 29 17.68 0.52 10.76
N LYS A 30 18.41 0.06 11.78
CA LYS A 30 19.86 -0.17 11.67
C LYS A 30 20.14 -1.50 10.97
N ASN A 31 21.37 -1.67 10.49
CA ASN A 31 21.78 -2.92 9.86
C ASN A 31 21.60 -4.13 10.78
N ASP A 32 21.93 -3.98 12.07
CA ASP A 32 21.77 -5.05 13.05
C ASP A 32 20.29 -5.44 13.20
N ASP A 33 19.39 -4.47 13.30
CA ASP A 33 17.94 -4.69 13.39
C ASP A 33 17.41 -5.52 12.20
N ILE A 34 17.88 -5.19 11.00
CA ILE A 34 17.52 -5.88 9.75
C ILE A 34 18.07 -7.30 9.74
N LEU A 35 19.32 -7.49 10.18
CA LEU A 35 19.96 -8.80 10.27
C LEU A 35 19.29 -9.69 11.32
N TRP A 36 18.82 -9.12 12.44
CA TRP A 36 18.06 -9.83 13.46
C TRP A 36 16.65 -10.20 12.99
N CYS A 37 16.07 -9.49 12.01
CA CYS A 37 14.77 -9.80 11.42
C CYS A 37 14.80 -10.05 9.90
N PRO A 38 15.39 -11.16 9.42
CA PRO A 38 15.53 -11.45 7.97
C PRO A 38 14.20 -11.63 7.24
N MET A 39 13.12 -11.89 7.98
CA MET A 39 11.79 -12.02 7.41
C MET A 39 11.38 -10.77 6.64
N LEU A 40 11.82 -9.58 7.05
CA LEU A 40 11.62 -8.34 6.29
C LEU A 40 12.16 -8.45 4.86
N LEU A 41 13.34 -9.06 4.70
CA LEU A 41 14.00 -9.19 3.41
C LEU A 41 13.36 -10.25 2.51
N THR A 42 12.52 -11.14 3.08
CA THR A 42 11.78 -12.13 2.28
C THR A 42 10.58 -11.51 1.55
N GLN A 43 10.02 -10.41 2.05
CA GLN A 43 8.88 -9.70 1.45
C GLN A 43 9.34 -8.79 0.30
N HIS A 44 8.45 -8.47 -0.64
CA HIS A 44 8.77 -7.51 -1.69
C HIS A 44 8.92 -6.10 -1.06
N PRO A 45 9.96 -5.30 -1.40
CA PRO A 45 10.21 -3.99 -0.76
C PRO A 45 8.97 -3.11 -0.72
N LEU A 46 8.26 -2.99 -1.83
CA LEU A 46 7.05 -2.17 -1.91
C LEU A 46 5.89 -2.71 -1.05
N THR A 47 5.82 -4.02 -0.79
CA THR A 47 4.84 -4.57 0.16
C THR A 47 5.17 -4.16 1.59
N VAL A 48 6.46 -4.16 1.95
CA VAL A 48 6.93 -3.68 3.25
C VAL A 48 6.59 -2.21 3.41
N GLU A 49 6.81 -1.41 2.36
CA GLU A 49 6.47 0.01 2.35
C GLU A 49 4.97 0.26 2.54
N HIS A 50 4.13 -0.47 1.82
CA HIS A 50 2.69 -0.33 1.93
C HIS A 50 2.18 -0.67 3.33
N HIS A 51 2.71 -1.73 3.94
CA HIS A 51 2.36 -2.09 5.30
C HIS A 51 2.83 -1.03 6.30
N TYR A 52 4.07 -0.55 6.16
CA TYR A 52 4.61 0.49 7.03
C TYR A 52 3.74 1.75 7.00
N LEU A 53 3.39 2.22 5.80
CA LEU A 53 2.52 3.39 5.63
C LEU A 53 1.15 3.17 6.27
N ALA A 54 0.48 2.06 5.97
CA ALA A 54 -0.84 1.77 6.55
C ALA A 54 -0.80 1.72 8.09
N MET A 55 0.24 1.10 8.67
CA MET A 55 0.43 1.06 10.12
C MET A 55 0.65 2.46 10.70
N LYS A 56 1.52 3.27 10.08
CA LYS A 56 1.76 4.65 10.52
C LYS A 56 0.50 5.50 10.46
N GLU A 57 -0.25 5.41 9.36
CA GLU A 57 -1.51 6.14 9.19
C GLU A 57 -2.54 5.77 10.28
N GLY A 58 -2.59 4.50 10.68
CA GLY A 58 -3.46 4.03 11.75
C GLY A 58 -2.90 4.16 13.16
N GLY A 59 -1.87 4.98 13.36
CA GLY A 59 -1.42 5.39 14.70
C GLY A 59 -0.39 4.48 15.36
N PHE A 60 0.23 3.54 14.61
CA PHE A 60 1.36 2.77 15.14
C PHE A 60 2.55 3.72 15.36
N SER A 61 2.96 3.87 16.62
CA SER A 61 4.06 4.75 17.01
C SER A 61 5.40 4.02 17.07
N ASN A 62 5.40 2.78 17.59
CA ASN A 62 6.60 1.95 17.71
C ASN A 62 6.54 0.75 16.74
N ILE A 63 6.95 0.97 15.48
CA ILE A 63 6.99 -0.08 14.47
C ILE A 63 8.39 -0.70 14.43
N GLU A 64 8.60 -1.73 15.23
CA GLU A 64 9.84 -2.51 15.22
C GLU A 64 9.94 -3.42 13.96
N PRO A 65 11.15 -3.85 13.57
CA PRO A 65 11.36 -4.74 12.43
C PRO A 65 10.48 -6.00 12.45
N ILE A 66 10.32 -6.63 13.62
CA ILE A 66 9.51 -7.84 13.77
C ILE A 66 8.01 -7.56 13.64
N ILE A 67 7.57 -6.37 14.06
CA ILE A 67 6.19 -5.91 13.92
C ILE A 67 5.88 -5.69 12.45
N LEU A 68 6.77 -5.01 11.72
CA LEU A 68 6.61 -4.77 10.29
C LEU A 68 6.69 -6.07 9.45
N ALA A 69 7.62 -6.97 9.76
CA ALA A 69 7.73 -8.27 9.10
C ALA A 69 6.45 -9.10 9.22
N ARG A 70 5.70 -8.88 10.31
CA ARG A 70 4.43 -9.55 10.63
C ARG A 70 3.26 -8.57 10.60
N ALA A 71 3.31 -7.52 9.78
CA ALA A 71 2.33 -6.44 9.76
C ALA A 71 0.88 -6.94 9.78
N ILE A 72 0.51 -7.84 8.85
CA ILE A 72 -0.85 -8.40 8.76
C ILE A 72 -1.30 -9.10 10.07
N HIS A 73 -0.38 -9.76 10.78
CA HIS A 73 -0.70 -10.37 12.07
C HIS A 73 -1.02 -9.32 13.14
N PHE A 74 -0.26 -8.23 13.19
CA PHE A 74 -0.51 -7.14 14.14
C PHE A 74 -1.74 -6.31 13.78
N MET A 75 -1.94 -6.02 12.49
CA MET A 75 -3.14 -5.34 11.98
C MET A 75 -4.43 -6.09 12.30
N LYS A 76 -4.40 -7.42 12.46
CA LYS A 76 -5.57 -8.24 12.84
C LYS A 76 -5.86 -8.27 14.34
N LYS A 77 -5.03 -7.64 15.18
CA LYS A 77 -5.28 -7.56 16.63
C LYS A 77 -6.25 -6.42 16.94
N GLU A 78 -6.98 -6.58 18.03
CA GLU A 78 -7.78 -5.52 18.65
C GLU A 78 -6.89 -4.32 18.99
N VAL A 79 -7.42 -3.11 18.81
CA VAL A 79 -6.72 -1.86 19.10
C VAL A 79 -6.28 -1.82 20.58
N LEU A 80 -7.12 -2.31 21.50
CA LEU A 80 -6.82 -2.41 22.93
C LEU A 80 -5.55 -3.21 23.20
N ASN A 81 -5.36 -4.33 22.50
CA ASN A 81 -4.17 -5.17 22.68
C ASN A 81 -2.92 -4.50 22.11
N LEU A 82 -3.06 -3.76 21.00
CA LEU A 82 -1.97 -2.96 20.43
C LEU A 82 -1.57 -1.80 21.38
N LYS A 83 -2.54 -1.17 22.05
CA LYS A 83 -2.32 -0.15 23.07
C LYS A 83 -1.64 -0.70 24.32
N LYS A 84 -2.10 -1.84 24.84
CA LYS A 84 -1.49 -2.54 25.99
C LYS A 84 -0.04 -2.92 25.74
N CYS A 85 0.32 -3.25 24.50
CA CYS A 85 1.70 -3.53 24.11
C CYS A 85 2.51 -2.27 23.74
N ALA A 86 1.97 -1.06 23.94
CA ALA A 86 2.59 0.22 23.56
C ALA A 86 3.00 0.33 22.07
N ILE A 87 2.36 -0.45 21.21
CA ILE A 87 2.57 -0.41 19.75
C ILE A 87 1.80 0.79 19.16
N ILE A 88 0.60 1.03 19.68
CA ILE A 88 -0.21 2.24 19.47
C ILE A 88 -0.26 2.98 20.82
N MET A 89 -0.16 4.31 20.82
CA MET A 89 -0.29 5.07 22.07
C MET A 89 -1.70 4.96 22.65
N ASP A 90 -1.82 4.90 23.97
CA ASP A 90 -3.09 4.68 24.67
C ASP A 90 -4.19 5.69 24.28
N LYS A 91 -3.80 6.97 24.16
CA LYS A 91 -4.70 8.08 23.79
C LYS A 91 -5.05 8.17 22.30
N THR A 92 -4.48 7.32 21.45
CA THR A 92 -4.71 7.41 20.00
C THR A 92 -6.11 6.92 19.64
N ASP A 93 -6.89 7.77 18.98
CA ASP A 93 -8.08 7.36 18.21
C ASP A 93 -7.60 6.90 16.82
N VAL A 94 -7.66 5.58 16.60
CA VAL A 94 -7.19 4.97 15.35
C VAL A 94 -8.00 5.46 14.15
N ALA A 95 -9.32 5.59 14.29
CA ALA A 95 -10.17 6.06 13.20
C ALA A 95 -9.83 7.50 12.83
N ARG A 96 -9.65 8.36 13.84
CA ARG A 96 -9.22 9.76 13.62
C ARG A 96 -7.86 9.81 12.92
N SER A 97 -6.89 9.03 13.40
CA SER A 97 -5.55 8.94 12.81
C SER A 97 -5.60 8.57 11.32
N LEU A 98 -6.43 7.59 10.94
CA LEU A 98 -6.59 7.20 9.54
C LEU A 98 -7.18 8.31 8.68
N VAL A 99 -8.24 8.96 9.18
CA VAL A 99 -8.96 10.02 8.48
C VAL A 99 -8.09 11.26 8.26
N GLU A 100 -7.16 11.57 9.15
CA GLU A 100 -6.22 12.69 9.01
C GLU A 100 -5.38 12.60 7.72
N HIS A 101 -5.16 11.39 7.22
CA HIS A 101 -4.39 11.10 6.00
C HIS A 101 -5.21 11.19 4.71
N ILE A 102 -6.51 11.49 4.80
CA ILE A 102 -7.34 11.82 3.64
C ILE A 102 -7.12 13.30 3.29
N GLU A 103 -6.75 13.54 2.02
CA GLU A 103 -6.40 14.86 1.50
C GLU A 103 -7.63 15.76 1.42
N ASN A 104 -8.75 15.23 0.90
CA ASN A 104 -10.01 15.96 0.85
C ASN A 104 -10.66 16.00 2.24
N LYS A 105 -10.61 17.17 2.89
CA LYS A 105 -11.13 17.36 4.26
C LYS A 105 -12.65 17.25 4.36
N GLU A 106 -13.40 17.58 3.32
CA GLU A 106 -14.86 17.38 3.31
C GLU A 106 -15.21 15.89 3.34
N ILE A 107 -14.49 15.07 2.55
CA ILE A 107 -14.63 13.62 2.60
C ILE A 107 -14.16 13.08 3.95
N ALA A 108 -13.02 13.56 4.45
CA ALA A 108 -12.44 13.14 5.72
C ALA A 108 -13.47 13.24 6.88
N GLU A 109 -14.15 14.37 7.01
CA GLU A 109 -15.18 14.54 8.06
C GLU A 109 -16.39 13.63 7.86
N LYS A 110 -16.81 13.37 6.62
CA LYS A 110 -17.94 12.47 6.32
C LYS A 110 -17.66 10.99 6.57
N VAL A 111 -16.39 10.59 6.51
CA VAL A 111 -16.00 9.18 6.68
C VAL A 111 -15.59 8.83 8.10
N TYR A 112 -15.36 9.82 8.96
CA TYR A 112 -15.00 9.57 10.35
C TYR A 112 -16.16 8.87 11.06
N GLU A 113 -15.87 7.68 11.55
CA GLU A 113 -16.74 6.92 12.43
C GLU A 113 -15.91 6.47 13.63
N ARG A 114 -16.44 6.69 14.83
CA ARG A 114 -15.76 6.25 16.04
C ARG A 114 -15.93 4.75 16.20
N HIS A 115 -14.82 4.06 16.43
CA HIS A 115 -14.80 2.64 16.76
C HIS A 115 -14.34 2.44 18.20
N ASP A 116 -14.82 1.38 18.84
CA ASP A 116 -14.32 0.94 20.14
C ASP A 116 -12.95 0.26 19.99
N ASP A 117 -12.17 0.26 21.08
CA ASP A 117 -10.84 -0.33 21.09
C ASP A 117 -10.84 -1.88 21.05
N TYR A 118 -12.00 -2.54 21.23
CA TYR A 118 -12.11 -4.00 21.06
C TYR A 118 -12.21 -4.39 19.58
N THR A 119 -12.51 -3.44 18.69
CA THR A 119 -12.51 -3.68 17.26
C THR A 119 -11.08 -3.95 16.75
N PRO A 120 -10.87 -5.01 15.92
CA PRO A 120 -9.58 -5.24 15.27
C PRO A 120 -9.15 -4.07 14.37
N TRP A 121 -7.87 -3.69 14.43
CA TRP A 121 -7.36 -2.52 13.70
C TRP A 121 -7.66 -2.59 12.19
N ASN A 122 -7.52 -3.76 11.57
CA ASN A 122 -7.78 -3.94 10.14
C ASN A 122 -9.26 -3.77 9.78
N ILE A 123 -10.17 -4.00 10.72
CA ILE A 123 -11.61 -3.79 10.52
C ILE A 123 -11.91 -2.29 10.58
N VAL A 124 -11.34 -1.56 11.55
CA VAL A 124 -11.40 -0.09 11.58
C VAL A 124 -10.88 0.50 10.27
N HIS A 125 -9.67 0.10 9.86
CA HIS A 125 -9.07 0.52 8.60
C HIS A 125 -9.96 0.23 7.39
N MET A 126 -10.46 -1.00 7.27
CA MET A 126 -11.33 -1.41 6.16
C MET A 126 -12.62 -0.58 6.11
N ASN A 127 -13.25 -0.31 7.26
CA ASN A 127 -14.49 0.46 7.31
C ASN A 127 -14.28 1.91 6.87
N ILE A 128 -13.23 2.57 7.38
CA ILE A 128 -12.90 3.94 6.94
C ILE A 128 -12.51 3.95 5.46
N LEU A 129 -11.73 2.98 4.98
CA LEU A 129 -11.32 2.89 3.58
C LEU A 129 -12.52 2.67 2.65
N LYS A 130 -13.46 1.81 3.06
CA LYS A 130 -14.73 1.57 2.36
C LYS A 130 -15.52 2.87 2.23
N SER A 131 -15.76 3.56 3.35
CA SER A 131 -16.47 4.84 3.36
C SER A 131 -15.77 5.90 2.50
N PHE A 132 -14.45 5.99 2.60
CA PHE A 132 -13.64 6.87 1.76
C PHE A 132 -13.82 6.58 0.28
N LEU A 133 -13.72 5.32 -0.16
CA LEU A 133 -13.89 4.96 -1.57
C LEU A 133 -15.30 5.24 -2.08
N LYS A 134 -16.34 5.03 -1.26
CA LYS A 134 -17.73 5.40 -1.61
C LYS A 134 -17.84 6.88 -1.92
N TRP A 135 -17.34 7.73 -1.04
CA TRP A 135 -17.36 9.19 -1.24
C TRP A 135 -16.44 9.64 -2.38
N ARG A 136 -15.20 9.14 -2.43
CA ARG A 136 -14.17 9.58 -3.38
C ARG A 136 -14.46 9.17 -4.82
N LEU A 137 -15.12 8.04 -5.02
CA LEU A 137 -15.46 7.51 -6.34
C LEU A 137 -16.97 7.62 -6.63
N ASN A 138 -17.75 8.31 -5.79
CA ASN A 138 -19.21 8.38 -5.92
C ASN A 138 -19.85 6.99 -6.15
N ALA A 139 -19.42 6.01 -5.35
CA ALA A 139 -19.72 4.60 -5.55
C ALA A 139 -20.80 4.09 -4.59
N GLY A 140 -21.63 3.16 -5.09
CA GLY A 140 -22.60 2.46 -4.26
C GLY A 140 -21.95 1.43 -3.34
N GLU A 141 -22.75 0.89 -2.42
CA GLU A 141 -22.32 -0.19 -1.52
C GLU A 141 -21.88 -1.44 -2.29
N ASP A 142 -22.69 -1.85 -3.28
CA ASP A 142 -22.43 -3.04 -4.10
C ASP A 142 -21.16 -2.91 -4.95
N ASP A 143 -20.85 -1.71 -5.44
CA ASP A 143 -19.63 -1.44 -6.19
C ASP A 143 -18.39 -1.70 -5.34
N ILE A 144 -18.40 -1.25 -4.08
CA ILE A 144 -17.27 -1.43 -3.17
C ILE A 144 -17.15 -2.88 -2.69
N VAL A 145 -18.27 -3.55 -2.42
CA VAL A 145 -18.26 -4.99 -2.08
C VAL A 145 -17.66 -5.80 -3.23
N LYS A 146 -18.07 -5.52 -4.47
CA LYS A 146 -17.50 -6.15 -5.66
C LYS A 146 -16.02 -5.83 -5.83
N LEU A 147 -15.63 -4.57 -5.65
CA LEU A 147 -14.24 -4.11 -5.70
C LEU A 147 -13.37 -4.92 -4.73
N PHE A 148 -13.74 -5.02 -3.46
CA PHE A 148 -12.96 -5.74 -2.45
C PHE A 148 -12.99 -7.26 -2.64
N THR A 149 -14.07 -7.82 -3.19
CA THR A 149 -14.16 -9.25 -3.50
C THR A 149 -13.17 -9.64 -4.59
N VAL A 150 -13.12 -8.86 -5.68
CA VAL A 150 -12.23 -9.10 -6.83
C VAL A 150 -10.78 -8.68 -6.53
N HIS A 151 -10.61 -7.58 -5.81
CA HIS A 151 -9.32 -6.93 -5.58
C HIS A 151 -8.98 -6.86 -4.08
N ARG A 152 -8.95 -8.02 -3.43
CA ARG A 152 -8.77 -8.18 -1.96
C ARG A 152 -7.60 -7.44 -1.35
N MET A 153 -6.53 -7.19 -2.11
CA MET A 153 -5.34 -6.51 -1.59
C MET A 153 -5.58 -5.03 -1.26
N ILE A 154 -6.62 -4.40 -1.84
CA ILE A 154 -6.95 -2.99 -1.61
C ILE A 154 -7.23 -2.73 -0.13
N ILE A 155 -7.87 -3.68 0.56
CA ILE A 155 -8.34 -3.51 1.95
C ILE A 155 -7.21 -3.24 2.96
N ASN A 156 -5.97 -3.59 2.61
CA ASN A 156 -4.79 -3.44 3.48
C ASN A 156 -3.87 -2.31 3.03
N LYS A 157 -4.27 -1.50 2.04
CA LYS A 157 -3.45 -0.40 1.53
C LYS A 157 -3.70 0.88 2.29
N SER A 158 -2.63 1.62 2.53
CA SER A 158 -2.65 2.98 3.08
C SER A 158 -3.51 3.92 2.22
N PHE A 159 -4.14 4.91 2.84
CA PHE A 159 -4.87 5.98 2.17
C PHE A 159 -3.97 6.76 1.21
N ARG A 160 -2.71 7.02 1.55
CA ARG A 160 -1.77 7.72 0.65
C ARG A 160 -1.60 6.99 -0.69
N ILE A 161 -1.35 5.68 -0.65
CA ILE A 161 -1.19 4.86 -1.86
C ILE A 161 -2.47 4.83 -2.69
N ILE A 162 -3.63 4.70 -2.04
CA ILE A 162 -4.91 4.66 -2.75
C ILE A 162 -5.19 6.00 -3.43
N GLN A 163 -5.02 7.10 -2.72
CA GLN A 163 -5.20 8.47 -3.25
C GLN A 163 -4.28 8.74 -4.43
N GLU A 164 -2.99 8.39 -4.31
CA GLU A 164 -2.03 8.56 -5.39
C GLU A 164 -2.40 7.72 -6.62
N ASN A 165 -2.84 6.47 -6.44
CA ASN A 165 -3.30 5.64 -7.56
C ASN A 165 -4.58 6.20 -8.22
N ILE A 166 -5.48 6.84 -7.45
CA ILE A 166 -6.64 7.53 -8.01
C ILE A 166 -6.20 8.76 -8.80
N ALA A 167 -5.30 9.57 -8.25
CA ALA A 167 -4.75 10.76 -8.93
C ALA A 167 -4.08 10.38 -10.27
N ILE A 168 -3.24 9.35 -10.28
CA ILE A 168 -2.61 8.84 -11.51
C ILE A 168 -3.67 8.40 -12.53
N ALA A 169 -4.74 7.73 -12.09
CA ALA A 169 -5.81 7.30 -12.99
C ALA A 169 -6.58 8.52 -13.56
N GLU A 170 -6.84 9.53 -12.74
CA GLU A 170 -7.51 10.77 -13.18
C GLU A 170 -6.66 11.60 -14.14
N GLU A 171 -5.34 11.69 -13.91
CA GLU A 171 -4.37 12.31 -14.85
C GLU A 171 -4.40 11.64 -16.23
N LEU A 172 -4.75 10.35 -16.29
CA LEU A 172 -4.90 9.58 -17.52
C LEU A 172 -6.32 9.62 -18.11
N GLY A 173 -7.22 10.38 -17.49
CA GLY A 173 -8.60 10.58 -17.93
C GLY A 173 -9.55 9.43 -17.58
N PHE A 174 -9.23 8.64 -16.55
CA PHE A 174 -10.17 7.68 -15.97
C PHE A 174 -11.09 8.42 -15.00
N ASN A 175 -12.40 8.33 -15.23
CA ASN A 175 -13.41 8.77 -14.26
C ASN A 175 -13.69 7.66 -13.23
N SER A 176 -14.47 7.98 -12.20
CA SER A 176 -14.76 7.06 -11.10
C SER A 176 -15.32 5.71 -11.56
N ASP A 177 -16.28 5.70 -12.49
CA ASP A 177 -16.85 4.46 -13.05
C ASP A 177 -15.78 3.57 -13.70
N LYS A 178 -14.85 4.17 -14.44
CA LYS A 178 -13.75 3.43 -15.07
C LYS A 178 -12.75 2.94 -14.03
N ILE A 179 -12.48 3.70 -12.98
CA ILE A 179 -11.61 3.27 -11.87
C ILE A 179 -12.23 2.06 -11.17
N LEU A 180 -13.53 2.08 -10.85
CA LEU A 180 -14.25 0.97 -10.25
C LEU A 180 -14.24 -0.29 -11.14
N LYS A 181 -14.49 -0.13 -12.45
CA LYS A 181 -14.40 -1.22 -13.43
C LYS A 181 -12.98 -1.78 -13.59
N ASN A 182 -11.97 -0.96 -13.32
CA ASN A 182 -10.55 -1.32 -13.37
C ASN A 182 -9.92 -1.28 -11.98
N GLY A 183 -10.56 -1.89 -10.97
CA GLY A 183 -10.12 -1.81 -9.57
C GLY A 183 -8.67 -2.24 -9.31
N PHE A 184 -8.04 -3.00 -10.21
CA PHE A 184 -6.60 -3.29 -10.16
C PHE A 184 -5.72 -2.03 -10.20
N LEU A 185 -6.21 -0.90 -10.72
CA LEU A 185 -5.50 0.39 -10.71
C LEU A 185 -5.19 0.84 -9.28
N LEU A 186 -6.12 0.61 -8.34
CA LEU A 186 -5.93 0.93 -6.92
C LEU A 186 -4.92 0.00 -6.24
N ASN A 187 -4.69 -1.18 -6.82
CA ASN A 187 -3.69 -2.13 -6.33
C ASN A 187 -2.26 -1.81 -6.78
N ASN A 188 -2.07 -0.82 -7.64
CA ASN A 188 -0.77 -0.57 -8.20
C ASN A 188 0.25 -0.05 -7.18
N TYR A 189 1.53 -0.13 -7.55
CA TYR A 189 2.60 0.57 -6.86
C TYR A 189 2.75 1.94 -7.52
N PRO A 190 2.45 3.05 -6.84
CA PRO A 190 2.51 4.37 -7.45
C PRO A 190 3.87 4.67 -8.10
N THR A 191 4.95 4.26 -7.45
CA THR A 191 6.31 4.38 -7.99
C THR A 191 6.47 3.69 -9.34
N TYR A 192 5.93 2.48 -9.52
CA TYR A 192 5.96 1.81 -10.83
C TYR A 192 5.12 2.54 -11.86
N ALA A 193 3.92 3.00 -11.50
CA ALA A 193 3.09 3.76 -12.42
C ALA A 193 3.79 5.05 -12.87
N ARG A 194 4.36 5.82 -11.94
CA ARG A 194 5.11 7.06 -12.21
C ARG A 194 6.31 6.78 -13.10
N THR A 195 7.13 5.78 -12.77
CA THR A 195 8.26 5.35 -13.62
C THR A 195 7.81 4.99 -15.04
N ILE A 196 6.69 4.27 -15.22
CA ILE A 196 6.16 3.95 -16.56
C ILE A 196 5.77 5.22 -17.32
N LEU A 197 5.14 6.18 -16.65
CA LEU A 197 4.65 7.40 -17.27
C LEU A 197 5.74 8.42 -17.58
N GLU A 198 6.82 8.42 -16.80
CA GLU A 198 7.94 9.37 -16.90
C GLU A 198 9.06 8.80 -17.77
N ASP A 199 9.68 7.70 -17.32
CA ASP A 199 10.87 7.11 -17.96
C ASP A 199 10.53 6.39 -19.26
N PHE A 200 9.30 5.87 -19.38
CA PHE A 200 8.81 5.17 -20.57
C PHE A 200 7.68 5.93 -21.27
N SER A 201 7.67 7.26 -21.15
CA SER A 201 6.65 8.16 -21.74
C SER A 201 6.46 7.95 -23.24
N ASN A 202 7.53 7.65 -23.98
CA ASN A 202 7.51 7.20 -25.36
C ASN A 202 8.22 5.85 -25.46
N LEU A 203 7.50 4.81 -25.89
CA LEU A 203 8.05 3.47 -26.03
C LEU A 203 7.76 2.94 -27.43
N ALA A 204 8.82 2.62 -28.18
CA ALA A 204 8.73 2.16 -29.57
C ALA A 204 7.90 3.10 -30.48
N GLY A 205 7.99 4.42 -30.27
CA GLY A 205 7.26 5.42 -31.04
C GLY A 205 5.81 5.62 -30.60
N ALA A 206 5.33 4.89 -29.60
CA ALA A 206 3.99 5.05 -29.04
C ALA A 206 4.02 5.90 -27.76
N ASP A 207 3.05 6.82 -27.66
CA ASP A 207 2.79 7.57 -26.43
C ASP A 207 2.17 6.65 -25.37
N MET A 208 2.86 6.53 -24.23
CA MET A 208 2.49 5.59 -23.17
C MET A 208 1.15 5.95 -22.51
N LYS A 209 0.83 7.24 -22.38
CA LYS A 209 -0.46 7.68 -21.80
C LYS A 209 -1.62 7.23 -22.70
N ARG A 210 -1.50 7.40 -24.01
CA ARG A 210 -2.48 6.90 -24.99
C ARG A 210 -2.57 5.38 -24.96
N ALA A 211 -1.45 4.67 -24.93
CA ALA A 211 -1.43 3.21 -24.84
C ALA A 211 -2.13 2.69 -23.58
N ILE A 212 -1.87 3.30 -22.41
CA ILE A 212 -2.49 2.94 -21.13
C ILE A 212 -4.00 3.19 -21.16
N LYS A 213 -4.48 4.26 -21.80
CA LYS A 213 -5.91 4.53 -21.93
C LYS A 213 -6.66 3.39 -22.64
N HIS A 214 -6.01 2.72 -23.60
CA HIS A 214 -6.54 1.55 -24.28
C HIS A 214 -6.23 0.23 -23.55
N HIS A 215 -5.09 0.16 -22.85
CA HIS A 215 -4.61 -1.03 -22.16
C HIS A 215 -4.17 -0.71 -20.71
N PRO A 216 -5.11 -0.49 -19.77
CA PRO A 216 -4.77 0.07 -18.45
C PRO A 216 -3.89 -0.85 -17.59
N LYS A 217 -3.85 -2.15 -17.89
CA LYS A 217 -2.97 -3.12 -17.22
C LYS A 217 -1.48 -2.84 -17.43
N LEU A 218 -1.11 -2.04 -18.44
CA LEU A 218 0.28 -1.62 -18.63
C LEU A 218 0.85 -0.95 -17.37
N LEU A 219 0.04 -0.15 -16.67
CA LEU A 219 0.43 0.51 -15.42
C LEU A 219 0.89 -0.45 -14.32
N THR A 220 0.37 -1.68 -14.32
CA THR A 220 0.66 -2.67 -13.26
C THR A 220 1.94 -3.47 -13.49
N ARG A 221 2.61 -3.24 -14.62
CA ARG A 221 3.81 -4.00 -14.99
C ARG A 221 5.03 -3.40 -14.29
N PRO A 222 5.87 -4.22 -13.63
CA PRO A 222 7.14 -3.72 -13.11
C PRO A 222 7.97 -3.08 -14.24
N PRO A 223 8.52 -1.86 -14.06
CA PRO A 223 9.31 -1.18 -15.08
C PRO A 223 10.45 -2.03 -15.65
N ARG A 224 11.09 -2.86 -14.81
CA ARG A 224 12.12 -3.82 -15.21
C ARG A 224 11.68 -4.80 -16.31
N ASN A 225 10.39 -5.10 -16.41
CA ASN A 225 9.89 -5.98 -17.46
C ASN A 225 9.89 -5.26 -18.81
N ILE A 226 9.66 -3.95 -18.84
CA ILE A 226 9.74 -3.13 -20.05
C ILE A 226 11.18 -3.11 -20.54
N ILE A 227 12.12 -2.75 -19.65
CA ILE A 227 13.58 -2.80 -19.88
C ILE A 227 13.98 -4.15 -20.50
N LYS A 228 13.56 -5.26 -19.88
CA LYS A 228 13.90 -6.62 -20.36
C LYS A 228 13.35 -6.94 -21.75
N ILE A 229 12.12 -6.51 -22.07
CA ILE A 229 11.47 -6.81 -23.36
C ILE A 229 12.08 -5.98 -24.49
N TYR A 230 12.37 -4.71 -24.22
CA TYR A 230 12.83 -3.76 -25.24
C TYR A 230 14.35 -3.63 -25.31
N GLY A 231 15.09 -4.24 -24.38
CA GLY A 231 16.57 -4.26 -24.40
C GLY A 231 17.20 -2.89 -24.11
N ILE A 232 16.48 -2.03 -23.38
CA ILE A 232 16.91 -0.67 -22.98
C ILE A 232 17.33 -0.64 -21.52
#